data_AF-A0A9D8YJQ6-F1
#
_entry.id   AF-A0A9D8YJQ6-F1
#
_cell.length_a   1.000
_cell.length_b   1.000
_cell.length_c   1.000
_cell.angle_alpha   90.00
_cell.angle_beta   90.00
_cell.angle_gamma   90.00
#
_symmetry.space_group_name_H-M   'P 1'
#
loop_
_entity.id
_entity.type
_entity.pdbx_description
1 polymer ?
#
loop_
_entity_poly.entity_id
_entity_poly.type
_entity_poly.pdbx_seq_one_letter_code
_entity_poly.pdbx_strand_id
1 'polypeptide(L)'
;MSGRNLTIRPTTSDDGDYVASIALEYFGSTQVVSRERMHQIETLSGFIAESGNERVGLIQFDVHNHELEVVTLVSRLQAAGVGRRLLEQTVDHARQQGNLSRCWLITTNNNHNAINFYRHVGWRLKATHYGAVNEARKLKPEIPLQDDRGIPIKDELEFEHLL
;
A
#
# COMPACT_ATOMS: atom_id res chain seq x y z
N MET A 1 -23.05 10.28 17.33
CA MET A 1 -22.95 10.06 15.88
C MET A 1 -23.08 8.57 15.64
N SER A 2 -24.12 8.12 14.93
CA SER A 2 -24.29 6.69 14.64
C SER A 2 -23.08 6.24 13.79
N GLY A 3 -22.17 5.48 14.39
CA GLY A 3 -20.96 5.02 13.71
C GLY A 3 -21.37 4.07 12.60
N ARG A 4 -21.21 4.48 11.33
CA ARG A 4 -21.36 3.55 10.22
C ARG A 4 -20.38 2.41 10.44
N ASN A 5 -20.87 1.17 10.45
CA ASN A 5 -20.02 -0.01 10.58
C ASN A 5 -19.08 -0.09 9.38
N LEU A 6 -17.79 -0.21 9.68
CA LEU A 6 -16.75 -0.39 8.67
C LEU A 6 -16.59 -1.90 8.40
N THR A 7 -16.77 -2.33 7.17
CA THR A 7 -16.60 -3.70 6.70
C THR A 7 -15.40 -3.80 5.77
N ILE A 8 -14.81 -4.98 5.65
CA ILE A 8 -13.72 -5.25 4.72
C ILE A 8 -14.08 -6.48 3.90
N ARG A 9 -13.92 -6.39 2.58
CA ARG A 9 -14.17 -7.50 1.66
C ARG A 9 -13.04 -7.61 0.63
N PRO A 10 -12.79 -8.80 0.06
CA PRO A 10 -11.88 -8.95 -1.06
C PRO A 10 -12.33 -8.11 -2.27
N THR A 11 -11.36 -7.67 -3.07
CA THR A 11 -11.60 -7.13 -4.42
C THR A 11 -12.11 -8.24 -5.35
N THR A 12 -12.99 -7.90 -6.28
CA THR A 12 -13.43 -8.80 -7.37
C THR A 12 -13.15 -8.19 -8.74
N SER A 13 -13.41 -8.94 -9.82
CA SER A 13 -13.34 -8.44 -11.19
C SER A 13 -14.19 -7.18 -11.43
N ASP A 14 -15.27 -7.02 -10.66
CA ASP A 14 -16.23 -5.92 -10.82
C ASP A 14 -15.73 -4.62 -10.19
N ASP A 15 -14.64 -4.67 -9.40
CA ASP A 15 -14.03 -3.49 -8.79
C ASP A 15 -12.98 -2.81 -9.68
N GLY A 16 -12.74 -3.32 -10.90
CA GLY A 16 -11.67 -2.84 -11.80
C GLY A 16 -11.67 -1.33 -12.03
N ASP A 17 -12.81 -0.74 -12.38
CA ASP A 17 -12.95 0.71 -12.59
C ASP A 17 -12.62 1.52 -11.33
N TYR A 18 -13.03 1.01 -10.16
CA TYR A 18 -12.73 1.66 -8.89
C TYR A 18 -11.23 1.61 -8.58
N VAL A 19 -10.61 0.44 -8.76
CA VAL A 19 -9.17 0.25 -8.54
C VAL A 19 -8.36 1.15 -9.48
N ALA A 20 -8.70 1.19 -10.77
CA ALA A 20 -8.05 2.08 -11.74
C ALA A 20 -8.24 3.56 -11.38
N SER A 21 -9.43 3.97 -10.92
CA SER A 21 -9.69 5.34 -10.50
C SER A 21 -8.83 5.77 -9.30
N ILE A 22 -8.70 4.89 -8.30
CA ILE A 22 -7.86 5.11 -7.11
C ILE A 22 -6.39 5.19 -7.52
N ALA A 23 -5.97 4.31 -8.42
CA ALA A 23 -4.61 4.28 -8.93
C ALA A 23 -4.20 5.59 -9.60
N LEU A 24 -5.04 6.08 -10.52
CA LEU A 24 -4.81 7.34 -11.22
C LEU A 24 -4.82 8.53 -10.26
N GLU A 25 -5.72 8.54 -9.27
CA GLU A 25 -5.82 9.62 -8.29
C GLU A 25 -4.58 9.71 -7.37
N TYR A 26 -4.12 8.58 -6.83
CA TYR A 26 -3.09 8.56 -5.78
C TYR A 26 -1.67 8.29 -6.29
N PHE A 27 -1.52 7.60 -7.43
CA PHE A 27 -0.22 7.21 -7.99
C PHE A 27 0.03 7.79 -9.38
N GLY A 28 -0.96 8.52 -9.96
CA GLY A 28 -0.86 9.14 -11.28
C GLY A 28 -0.81 8.14 -12.44
N SER A 29 -1.00 6.85 -12.17
CA SER A 29 -0.90 5.76 -13.14
C SER A 29 -1.46 4.47 -12.53
N THR A 30 -1.84 3.53 -13.38
CA THR A 30 -2.20 2.17 -12.97
C THR A 30 -0.97 1.26 -12.79
N GLN A 31 0.23 1.81 -13.00
CA GLN A 31 1.51 1.16 -12.76
C GLN A 31 2.20 1.73 -11.53
N VAL A 32 2.57 0.84 -10.60
CA VAL A 32 3.35 1.15 -9.39
C VAL A 32 4.67 0.41 -9.46
N VAL A 33 5.74 1.08 -9.03
CA VAL A 33 7.07 0.46 -8.92
C VAL A 33 7.43 0.33 -7.45
N SER A 34 7.84 -0.86 -7.04
CA SER A 34 8.35 -1.17 -5.71
C SER A 34 9.51 -2.15 -5.85
N ARG A 35 10.64 -1.88 -5.19
CA ARG A 35 11.86 -2.74 -5.28
C ARG A 35 12.21 -3.11 -6.72
N GLU A 36 12.19 -2.12 -7.62
CA GLU A 36 12.50 -2.26 -9.05
C GLU A 36 11.55 -3.19 -9.85
N ARG A 37 10.42 -3.61 -9.26
CA ARG A 37 9.37 -4.36 -9.95
C ARG A 37 8.21 -3.45 -10.29
N MET A 38 7.74 -3.54 -11.53
CA MET A 38 6.52 -2.86 -11.96
C MET A 38 5.31 -3.77 -11.72
N HIS A 39 4.30 -3.22 -11.06
CA HIS A 39 3.02 -3.88 -10.78
C HIS A 39 1.91 -3.19 -11.56
N GLN A 40 1.07 -4.00 -12.21
CA GLN A 40 -0.20 -3.52 -12.76
C GLN A 40 -1.27 -3.65 -11.67
N ILE A 41 -1.71 -2.52 -11.12
CA ILE A 41 -2.52 -2.49 -9.90
C ILE A 41 -3.80 -3.32 -10.04
N GLU A 42 -4.48 -3.27 -11.18
CA GLU A 42 -5.75 -3.96 -11.44
C GLU A 42 -5.63 -5.49 -11.42
N THR A 43 -4.41 -6.02 -11.55
CA THR A 43 -4.14 -7.46 -11.49
C THR A 43 -3.85 -7.96 -10.08
N LEU A 44 -3.66 -7.05 -9.12
CA LEU A 44 -3.31 -7.39 -7.75
C LEU A 44 -4.54 -7.82 -6.95
N SER A 45 -4.34 -8.82 -6.10
CA SER A 45 -5.32 -9.16 -5.07
C SER A 45 -5.37 -8.06 -4.01
N GLY A 46 -6.51 -7.90 -3.34
CA GLY A 46 -6.65 -6.84 -2.36
C GLY A 46 -7.92 -6.93 -1.53
N PHE A 47 -8.08 -5.93 -0.67
CA PHE A 47 -9.28 -5.70 0.11
C PHE A 47 -9.77 -4.27 -0.06
N ILE A 48 -11.09 -4.11 -0.09
CA ILE A 48 -11.77 -2.82 -0.04
C ILE A 48 -12.41 -2.68 1.35
N ALA A 49 -12.20 -1.52 1.96
CA ALA A 49 -12.90 -1.13 3.17
C ALA A 49 -14.14 -0.29 2.80
N GLU A 50 -15.29 -0.66 3.34
CA GLU A 50 -16.58 -0.02 3.07
C GLU A 50 -17.21 0.51 4.36
N SER A 51 -17.80 1.71 4.31
CA SER A 51 -18.52 2.32 5.43
C SER A 51 -19.93 2.71 4.97
N GLY A 52 -20.90 1.83 5.24
CA GLY A 52 -22.20 1.91 4.58
C GLY A 52 -22.06 1.54 3.09
N ASN A 53 -22.49 2.43 2.20
CA ASN A 53 -22.43 2.20 0.74
C ASN A 53 -21.20 2.85 0.09
N GLU A 54 -20.27 3.39 0.88
CA GLU A 54 -19.09 4.11 0.40
C GLU A 54 -17.83 3.26 0.56
N ARG A 55 -17.05 3.16 -0.51
CA ARG A 55 -15.70 2.58 -0.49
C ARG A 55 -14.71 3.62 0.05
N VAL A 56 -14.15 3.35 1.22
CA VAL A 56 -13.36 4.31 2.02
C VAL A 56 -11.88 3.95 2.13
N GLY A 57 -11.48 2.79 1.62
CA GLY A 57 -10.08 2.41 1.51
C GLY A 57 -9.87 1.20 0.60
N LEU A 58 -8.64 1.05 0.14
CA LEU A 58 -8.16 -0.02 -0.72
C LEU A 58 -6.76 -0.42 -0.26
N ILE A 59 -6.52 -1.72 -0.12
CA ILE A 59 -5.18 -2.28 0.02
C ILE A 59 -5.00 -3.36 -1.03
N GLN A 60 -3.85 -3.38 -1.68
CA GLN A 60 -3.53 -4.40 -2.67
C GLN A 60 -2.15 -4.96 -2.43
N PHE A 61 -2.00 -6.24 -2.73
CA PHE A 61 -0.82 -7.00 -2.41
C PHE A 61 -0.47 -8.02 -3.48
N ASP A 62 0.82 -8.35 -3.54
CA ASP A 62 1.38 -9.45 -4.33
C ASP A 62 2.02 -10.46 -3.39
N VAL A 63 1.96 -11.74 -3.75
CA VAL A 63 2.60 -12.82 -2.98
C VAL A 63 3.68 -13.44 -3.83
N HIS A 64 4.92 -13.37 -3.35
CA HIS A 64 6.07 -13.95 -4.04
C HIS A 64 7.12 -14.39 -3.02
N ASN A 65 7.88 -15.43 -3.34
CA ASN A 65 8.99 -15.93 -2.51
C ASN A 65 8.61 -16.20 -1.03
N HIS A 66 7.39 -16.66 -0.76
CA HIS A 66 6.86 -16.88 0.60
C HIS A 66 6.74 -15.59 1.45
N GLU A 67 6.55 -14.45 0.79
CA GLU A 67 6.31 -13.16 1.42
C GLU A 67 5.10 -12.48 0.76
N LEU A 68 4.36 -11.69 1.54
CA LEU A 68 3.28 -10.84 1.02
C LEU A 68 3.75 -9.38 1.01
N GLU A 69 3.81 -8.79 -0.17
CA GLU A 69 4.10 -7.37 -0.36
C GLU A 69 2.79 -6.58 -0.43
N VAL A 70 2.59 -5.61 0.46
CA VAL A 70 1.55 -4.59 0.29
C VAL A 70 2.08 -3.55 -0.70
N VAL A 71 1.55 -3.60 -1.92
CA VAL A 71 1.97 -2.75 -3.05
C VAL A 71 1.30 -1.38 -2.98
N THR A 72 0.01 -1.34 -2.62
CA THR A 72 -0.73 -0.08 -2.46
C THR A 72 -1.57 -0.12 -1.18
N LEU A 73 -1.65 1.03 -0.52
CA LEU A 73 -2.57 1.29 0.58
C LEU A 73 -3.12 2.71 0.46
N VAL A 74 -4.43 2.82 0.28
CA VAL A 74 -5.14 4.08 0.19
C VAL A 74 -6.26 4.10 1.23
N SER A 75 -6.35 5.20 1.98
CA SER A 75 -7.41 5.44 2.95
C SER A 75 -7.90 6.88 2.84
N ARG A 76 -9.19 7.04 2.51
CA ARG A 76 -9.83 8.36 2.30
C ARG A 76 -10.32 8.99 3.60
N LEU A 77 -10.56 8.18 4.64
CA LEU A 77 -10.99 8.65 5.95
C LEU A 77 -9.80 8.64 6.92
N GLN A 78 -9.13 9.79 7.05
CA GLN A 78 -8.09 9.97 8.05
C GLN A 78 -8.65 9.78 9.47
N ALA A 79 -7.85 9.20 10.36
CA ALA A 79 -8.17 8.95 11.77
C ALA A 79 -9.39 8.04 12.05
N ALA A 80 -9.99 7.41 11.04
CA ALA A 80 -11.09 6.45 11.21
C ALA A 80 -10.64 4.98 11.34
N GLY A 81 -9.33 4.74 11.44
CA GLY A 81 -8.76 3.39 11.61
C GLY A 81 -8.81 2.49 10.36
N VAL A 82 -9.24 3.01 9.20
CA VAL A 82 -9.39 2.24 7.95
C VAL A 82 -8.07 1.60 7.51
N GLY A 83 -7.00 2.39 7.39
CA GLY A 83 -5.69 1.87 6.98
C GLY A 83 -5.16 0.79 7.92
N ARG A 84 -5.36 0.96 9.23
CA ARG A 84 -4.97 -0.03 10.24
C ARG A 84 -5.72 -1.35 10.03
N ARG A 85 -7.04 -1.29 9.88
CA ARG A 85 -7.85 -2.50 9.70
C ARG A 85 -7.57 -3.21 8.37
N LEU A 86 -7.25 -2.47 7.31
CA LEU A 86 -6.80 -3.06 6.04
C LEU A 86 -5.50 -3.83 6.22
N LEU A 87 -4.51 -3.25 6.92
CA LEU A 87 -3.26 -3.96 7.23
C LEU A 87 -3.47 -5.18 8.12
N GLU A 88 -4.31 -5.07 9.16
CA GLU A 88 -4.68 -6.19 10.04
C GLU A 88 -5.32 -7.32 9.23
N GLN A 89 -6.29 -7.01 8.36
CA GLN A 89 -6.92 -7.99 7.48
C GLN A 89 -5.92 -8.66 6.53
N THR A 90 -4.95 -7.90 6.00
CA THR A 90 -3.91 -8.46 5.12
C THR A 90 -2.95 -9.38 5.89
N VAL A 91 -2.56 -9.03 7.11
CA VAL A 91 -1.73 -9.91 7.96
C VAL A 91 -2.47 -11.18 8.32
N ASP A 92 -3.75 -11.10 8.69
CA ASP A 92 -4.57 -12.27 8.99
C ASP A 92 -4.76 -13.17 7.76
N HIS A 93 -4.97 -12.57 6.58
CA HIS A 93 -4.98 -13.30 5.31
C HIS A 93 -3.66 -14.03 5.08
N ALA A 94 -2.52 -13.38 5.32
CA ALA A 94 -1.21 -13.99 5.13
C ALA A 94 -0.98 -15.17 6.09
N ARG A 95 -1.37 -15.03 7.36
CA ARG A 95 -1.30 -16.12 8.35
C ARG A 95 -2.13 -17.33 7.96
N GLN A 96 -3.31 -17.11 7.39
CA GLN A 96 -4.21 -18.19 6.95
C GLN A 96 -3.64 -19.01 5.79
N GLN A 97 -2.73 -18.44 4.98
CA GLN A 97 -2.01 -19.19 3.94
C GLN A 97 -1.02 -20.21 4.54
N GLY A 98 -0.54 -19.98 5.77
CA GLY A 98 0.28 -20.92 6.54
C GLY A 98 1.72 -21.14 6.05
N ASN A 99 2.10 -20.62 4.88
CA ASN A 99 3.43 -20.79 4.27
C ASN A 99 4.20 -19.48 4.06
N LEU A 100 3.66 -18.35 4.53
CA LEU A 100 4.28 -17.03 4.39
C LEU A 100 5.07 -16.68 5.65
N SER A 101 6.19 -15.97 5.47
CA SER A 101 7.10 -15.61 6.56
C SER A 101 6.90 -14.19 7.10
N ARG A 102 6.43 -13.26 6.25
CA ARG A 102 6.19 -11.87 6.59
C ARG A 102 5.21 -11.20 5.62
N CYS A 103 4.58 -10.13 6.10
CA CYS A 103 4.09 -9.05 5.25
C CYS A 103 5.11 -7.92 5.22
N TRP A 104 5.31 -7.27 4.07
CA TRP A 104 6.22 -6.15 3.94
C TRP A 104 5.70 -5.10 2.95
N LEU A 105 6.28 -3.91 2.95
CA LEU A 105 5.90 -2.81 2.05
C LEU A 105 7.04 -1.82 1.85
N ILE A 106 6.91 -0.98 0.83
CA ILE A 106 7.78 0.16 0.57
C ILE A 106 7.04 1.47 0.72
N THR A 107 7.73 2.46 1.27
CA THR A 107 7.32 3.87 1.16
C THR A 107 8.53 4.74 0.86
N THR A 108 8.34 5.86 0.16
CA THR A 108 9.43 6.76 -0.17
C THR A 108 9.84 7.61 1.05
N ASN A 109 11.10 8.00 1.10
CA ASN A 109 11.69 8.76 2.22
C ASN A 109 10.97 10.07 2.58
N ASN A 110 10.29 10.69 1.62
CA ASN A 110 9.54 11.93 1.84
C ASN A 110 8.15 11.71 2.46
N ASN A 111 7.63 10.48 2.48
CA ASN A 111 6.29 10.16 2.95
C ASN A 111 6.22 10.03 4.47
N HIS A 112 6.47 11.13 5.17
CA HIS A 112 6.53 11.18 6.64
C HIS A 112 5.24 10.67 7.29
N ASN A 113 4.09 10.90 6.67
CA ASN A 113 2.80 10.43 7.16
C ASN A 113 2.71 8.90 7.14
N ALA A 114 3.08 8.26 6.02
CA ALA A 114 3.12 6.81 5.93
C ALA A 114 4.15 6.21 6.88
N ILE A 115 5.36 6.78 6.95
CA ILE A 115 6.43 6.34 7.86
C ILE A 115 5.94 6.35 9.33
N ASN A 116 5.33 7.44 9.77
CA ASN A 116 4.78 7.55 11.13
C ASN A 116 3.61 6.60 11.35
N PHE A 117 2.74 6.46 10.35
CA PHE A 117 1.60 5.54 10.39
C PHE A 117 2.06 4.09 10.58
N TYR A 118 2.96 3.58 9.73
CA TYR A 118 3.43 2.19 9.80
C TYR A 118 4.11 1.87 11.14
N ARG A 119 4.95 2.79 11.65
CA ARG A 119 5.52 2.66 13.00
C ARG A 119 4.45 2.59 14.08
N HIS A 120 3.43 3.46 13.99
CA HIS A 120 2.35 3.52 14.97
C HIS A 120 1.48 2.25 14.98
N VAL A 121 1.27 1.61 13.83
CA VAL A 121 0.51 0.35 13.72
C VAL A 121 1.39 -0.90 13.86
N GLY A 122 2.60 -0.76 14.39
CA GLY A 122 3.45 -1.88 14.81
C GLY A 122 4.32 -2.50 13.71
N TRP A 123 4.40 -1.90 12.53
CA TRP A 123 5.31 -2.36 11.48
C TRP A 123 6.73 -1.85 11.75
N ARG A 124 7.71 -2.72 11.57
CA ARG A 124 9.13 -2.43 11.85
C ARG A 124 9.82 -1.94 10.58
N LEU A 125 10.60 -0.87 10.68
CA LEU A 125 11.54 -0.48 9.61
C LEU A 125 12.63 -1.57 9.51
N LYS A 126 12.69 -2.25 8.36
CA LYS A 126 13.61 -3.33 8.05
C LYS A 126 14.87 -2.84 7.36
N ALA A 127 14.71 -2.01 6.33
CA ALA A 127 15.80 -1.55 5.50
C ALA A 127 15.54 -0.16 4.92
N THR A 128 16.62 0.52 4.55
CA THR A 128 16.59 1.70 3.68
C THR A 128 17.39 1.37 2.44
N HIS A 129 16.75 1.52 1.28
CA HIS A 129 17.35 1.27 -0.02
C HIS A 129 17.70 2.60 -0.65
N TYR A 130 18.93 3.04 -0.39
CA TYR A 130 19.41 4.35 -0.83
C TYR A 130 19.45 4.45 -2.35
N GLY A 131 18.88 5.52 -2.90
CA GLY A 131 18.84 5.77 -4.34
C GLY A 131 17.88 4.88 -5.13
N ALA A 132 17.14 3.96 -4.50
CA ALA A 132 16.25 3.03 -5.19
C ALA A 132 15.16 3.72 -6.01
N VAL A 133 14.71 4.93 -5.62
CA VAL A 133 13.74 5.69 -6.40
C VAL A 133 14.34 6.17 -7.74
N ASN A 134 15.66 6.36 -7.83
CA ASN A 134 16.30 6.69 -9.10
C ASN A 134 16.24 5.53 -10.08
N GLU A 135 16.35 4.30 -9.59
CA GLU A 135 16.16 3.09 -10.41
C GLU A 135 14.68 2.93 -10.79
N ALA A 136 13.76 3.16 -9.85
CA ALA A 136 12.33 3.16 -10.12
C ALA A 136 11.94 4.17 -11.23
N ARG A 137 12.59 5.35 -11.28
CA ARG A 137 12.38 6.34 -12.35
C ARG A 137 12.77 5.85 -13.74
N LYS A 138 13.68 4.89 -13.87
CA LYS A 138 14.01 4.30 -15.18
C LYS A 138 12.82 3.52 -15.75
N LEU A 139 12.00 2.93 -14.88
CA LEU A 139 10.78 2.22 -15.23
C LEU A 139 9.56 3.15 -15.31
N LYS A 140 9.51 4.15 -14.43
CA LYS A 140 8.40 5.10 -14.29
C LYS A 140 8.94 6.55 -14.24
N PRO A 141 9.32 7.14 -15.38
CA PRO A 141 9.96 8.47 -15.45
C PRO A 141 9.14 9.61 -14.85
N GLU A 142 7.83 9.42 -14.73
CA GLU A 142 6.89 10.38 -14.14
C GLU A 142 6.98 10.49 -12.61
N ILE A 143 7.78 9.66 -11.92
CA ILE A 143 8.00 9.80 -10.47
C ILE A 143 8.73 11.14 -10.21
N PRO A 144 8.13 12.08 -9.45
CA PRO A 144 8.71 13.41 -9.21
C PRO A 144 10.09 13.33 -8.53
N LEU A 145 10.97 14.30 -8.82
CA LEU A 145 12.29 14.42 -8.17
C LEU A 145 12.19 14.81 -6.69
N GLN A 146 11.17 15.57 -6.34
CA GLN A 146 10.91 16.10 -5.01
C GLN A 146 9.40 16.23 -4.78
N ASP A 147 8.96 16.28 -3.53
CA ASP A 147 7.56 16.55 -3.20
C ASP A 147 7.23 18.05 -3.19
N ASP A 148 5.98 18.38 -2.87
CA ASP A 148 5.44 19.73 -2.76
C ASP A 148 6.15 20.62 -1.74
N ARG A 149 6.85 20.01 -0.78
CA ARG A 149 7.66 20.68 0.25
C ARG A 149 9.14 20.77 -0.15
N GLY A 150 9.50 20.30 -1.35
CA GLY A 150 10.88 20.29 -1.85
C GLY A 150 11.75 19.18 -1.24
N ILE A 151 11.15 18.17 -0.59
CA ILE A 151 11.90 17.04 -0.05
C ILE A 151 12.26 16.11 -1.22
N PRO A 152 13.56 15.83 -1.46
CA PRO A 152 13.94 14.93 -2.54
C PRO A 152 13.41 13.52 -2.31
N ILE A 153 12.85 12.91 -3.37
CA ILE A 153 12.36 11.53 -3.36
C ILE A 153 13.47 10.65 -3.91
N LYS A 154 14.22 9.97 -3.07
CA LYS A 154 15.46 9.27 -3.48
C LYS A 154 15.52 7.83 -3.00
N ASP A 155 14.99 7.57 -1.82
CA ASP A 155 15.17 6.31 -1.12
C ASP A 155 13.83 5.63 -0.87
N GLU A 156 13.87 4.30 -0.88
CA GLU A 156 12.78 3.45 -0.46
C GLU A 156 13.03 2.98 0.97
N LEU A 157 12.00 3.03 1.81
CA LEU A 157 12.02 2.53 3.18
C LEU A 157 11.15 1.27 3.23
N GLU A 158 11.76 0.16 3.59
CA GLU A 158 11.11 -1.12 3.73
C GLU A 158 10.60 -1.32 5.14
N PHE A 159 9.30 -1.57 5.28
CA PHE A 159 8.67 -1.95 6.53
C PHE A 159 8.22 -3.40 6.47
N GLU A 160 8.24 -4.10 7.61
CA GLU A 160 7.78 -5.47 7.72
C GLU A 160 6.95 -5.73 8.97
N HIS A 161 6.10 -6.76 8.86
CA HIS A 161 5.37 -7.40 9.93
C HIS A 161 5.58 -8.92 9.80
N LEU A 162 6.27 -9.52 10.77
CA LEU A 162 6.49 -10.97 10.80
C LEU A 162 5.19 -11.70 11.16
N LEU A 163 4.96 -12.89 10.58
CA LEU A 163 3.69 -13.63 10.73
C LEU A 163 3.64 -14.54 11.95
#